data_AF-A0A7C7JXC4-F1
#
_entry.id   AF-A0A7C7JXC4-F1
#
_cell.length_a   1.000
_cell.length_b   1.000
_cell.length_c   1.000
_cell.angle_alpha   90.00
_cell.angle_beta   90.00
_cell.angle_gamma   90.00
#
_symmetry.space_group_name_H-M   'P 1'
#
loop_
_entity.id
_entity.type
_entity.pdbx_description
1 polymer ?
#
loop_
_entity_poly.entity_id
_entity_poly.type
_entity_poly.pdbx_seq_one_letter_code
_entity_poly.pdbx_strand_id
1 'polypeptide(L)'
;MIEDLLSRHIKKRPTTLKFEGRILYLLDDAELVRGQLYEGTDIQRPHDYRGLLRDQISTDEITPAYICFFYDETLGDFPYLGLRTTNQTTKKTEYPVKRNAVRNGGFICSVAGRRRGKGSSREASPYAELHAGIKVIVAESIERIYDENCQNLGLLTSTDFGVIDRIMAGEEISLTEFTRGKDEITRQIIEYGGLFEFNVARLQGNVTIPVAACAQEQAAPNRPMTVAEKIFASHLVTEDLPATRDLADRDRPQIRVARRGQWLIGNHG
;
A
#
# COMPACT_ATOMS: atom_id res chain seq x y z
N MET A 1 7.79 -24.69 3.03
CA MET A 1 7.39 -23.31 2.70
C MET A 1 5.88 -23.10 2.84
N ILE A 2 5.02 -23.95 2.24
CA ILE A 2 3.56 -23.82 2.41
C ILE A 2 3.09 -24.13 3.85
N GLU A 3 3.62 -25.19 4.49
CA GLU A 3 3.24 -25.56 5.88
C GLU A 3 3.59 -24.46 6.92
N ASP A 4 4.72 -23.79 6.73
CA ASP A 4 5.15 -22.68 7.59
C ASP A 4 4.21 -21.47 7.45
N LEU A 5 3.78 -21.16 6.23
CA LEU A 5 2.78 -20.11 5.98
C LEU A 5 1.42 -20.48 6.58
N LEU A 6 0.99 -21.74 6.46
CA LEU A 6 -0.29 -22.19 6.99
C LEU A 6 -0.33 -22.18 8.53
N SER A 7 0.80 -22.42 9.19
CA SER A 7 0.89 -22.40 10.66
C SER A 7 1.14 -20.99 11.25
N ARG A 8 1.47 -20.00 10.42
CA ARG A 8 1.72 -18.62 10.85
C ARG A 8 0.45 -17.99 11.44
N HIS A 9 0.56 -17.43 12.65
CA HIS A 9 -0.55 -16.72 13.25
C HIS A 9 -0.81 -15.39 12.53
N ILE A 10 -1.93 -15.29 11.81
CA ILE A 10 -2.40 -14.06 11.18
C ILE A 10 -3.64 -13.56 11.92
N LYS A 11 -3.62 -12.29 12.33
CA LYS A 11 -4.74 -11.65 13.01
C LYS A 11 -5.15 -10.40 12.26
N LYS A 12 -6.46 -10.23 12.11
CA LYS A 12 -7.05 -8.99 11.62
C LYS A 12 -6.72 -7.82 12.55
N ARG A 13 -6.47 -6.64 12.00
CA ARG A 13 -6.30 -5.40 12.76
C ARG A 13 -7.51 -5.16 13.66
N PRO A 14 -7.29 -4.54 14.83
CA PRO A 14 -8.41 -4.09 15.66
C PRO A 14 -9.27 -3.07 14.91
N THR A 15 -10.53 -2.96 15.31
CA THR A 15 -11.50 -2.02 14.72
C THR A 15 -11.15 -0.56 14.98
N THR A 16 -10.40 -0.30 16.04
CA THR A 16 -9.83 1.00 16.38
C THR A 16 -8.31 0.89 16.49
N LEU A 17 -7.62 1.96 16.14
CA LEU A 17 -6.17 2.06 16.15
C LEU A 17 -5.76 3.27 16.97
N LYS A 18 -4.76 3.09 17.83
CA LYS A 18 -4.11 4.17 18.56
C LYS A 18 -2.71 4.38 17.99
N PHE A 19 -2.34 5.64 17.75
CA PHE A 19 -1.04 6.01 17.22
C PHE A 19 -0.28 6.82 18.27
N GLU A 20 0.88 6.31 18.69
CA GLU A 20 1.74 6.97 19.66
C GLU A 20 3.07 7.31 18.99
N GLY A 21 3.43 8.59 18.98
CA GLY A 21 4.65 9.10 18.37
C GLY A 21 4.47 10.49 17.79
N ARG A 22 5.56 11.03 17.23
CA ARG A 22 5.61 12.38 16.68
C ARG A 22 5.04 12.43 15.26
N ILE A 23 4.68 13.62 14.80
CA ILE A 23 4.21 13.85 13.43
C ILE A 23 5.27 14.64 12.67
N LEU A 24 5.74 14.10 11.54
CA LEU A 24 6.68 14.76 10.65
C LEU A 24 5.92 15.52 9.56
N TYR A 25 6.02 16.84 9.56
CA TYR A 25 5.50 17.68 8.49
C TYR A 25 6.61 17.94 7.47
N LEU A 26 6.39 17.46 6.24
CA LEU A 26 7.28 17.69 5.11
C LEU A 26 7.00 19.08 4.53
N LEU A 27 7.69 20.10 5.06
CA LEU A 27 7.48 21.51 4.73
C LEU A 27 8.50 22.03 3.71
N ASP A 28 8.14 23.05 2.94
CA ASP A 28 9.04 23.80 2.06
C ASP A 28 9.83 24.86 2.83
N ASP A 29 10.36 24.45 3.97
CA ASP A 29 11.18 25.26 4.85
C ASP A 29 12.24 24.36 5.50
N ALA A 30 13.50 24.56 5.10
CA ALA A 30 14.61 23.74 5.55
C ALA A 30 14.81 23.80 7.08
N GLU A 31 14.57 24.96 7.70
CA GLU A 31 14.78 25.16 9.14
C GLU A 31 13.66 24.49 9.94
N LEU A 32 12.41 24.61 9.51
CA LEU A 32 11.29 23.91 10.18
C LEU A 32 11.42 22.39 10.08
N VAL A 33 11.92 21.87 8.96
CA VAL A 33 12.20 20.42 8.84
C VAL A 33 13.37 20.02 9.74
N ARG A 34 14.45 20.81 9.82
CA ARG A 34 15.57 20.54 10.75
C ARG A 34 15.15 20.55 12.21
N GLY A 35 14.36 21.53 12.63
CA GLY A 35 13.85 21.62 14.00
C GLY A 35 13.10 20.36 14.41
N GLN A 36 12.25 19.83 13.54
CA GLN A 36 11.56 18.56 13.79
C GLN A 36 12.52 17.38 13.92
N LEU A 37 13.48 17.26 12.99
CA LEU A 37 14.37 16.09 12.88
C LEU A 37 15.46 16.03 13.95
N TYR A 38 16.04 17.18 14.32
CA TYR A 38 17.28 17.23 15.11
C TYR A 38 17.12 17.92 16.46
N GLU A 39 16.13 18.81 16.60
CA GLU A 39 15.91 19.58 17.84
C GLU A 39 14.72 19.06 18.64
N GLY A 40 13.92 18.15 18.07
CA GLY A 40 12.73 17.61 18.73
C GLY A 40 11.53 18.58 18.71
N THR A 41 11.54 19.58 17.82
CA THR A 41 10.48 20.59 17.75
C THR A 41 9.22 20.00 17.11
N ASP A 42 8.11 20.00 17.84
CA ASP A 42 6.81 19.53 17.34
C ASP A 42 5.89 20.69 16.96
N ILE A 43 5.29 20.61 15.76
CA ILE A 43 4.38 21.64 15.25
C ILE A 43 3.01 21.48 15.93
N GLN A 44 2.70 22.40 16.85
CA GLN A 44 1.46 22.36 17.64
C GLN A 44 0.22 22.89 16.90
N ARG A 45 0.41 23.71 15.86
CA ARG A 45 -0.67 24.32 15.07
C ARG A 45 -0.56 23.94 13.59
N PRO A 46 -0.80 22.67 13.23
CA PRO A 46 -0.50 22.16 11.89
C PRO A 46 -1.29 22.87 10.78
N HIS A 47 -2.49 23.37 11.07
CA HIS A 47 -3.31 24.08 10.09
C HIS A 47 -2.67 25.40 9.62
N ASP A 48 -1.85 26.04 10.47
CA ASP A 48 -1.13 27.28 10.12
C ASP A 48 -0.04 27.01 9.05
N TYR A 49 0.42 25.76 8.92
CA TYR A 49 1.49 25.36 8.02
C TYR A 49 1.00 24.64 6.76
N ARG A 50 -0.32 24.53 6.53
CA ARG A 50 -0.85 23.88 5.31
C ARG A 50 -0.29 24.48 4.03
N GLY A 51 -0.18 25.81 3.96
CA GLY A 51 0.38 26.51 2.81
C GLY A 51 1.89 26.29 2.61
N LEU A 52 2.58 25.73 3.59
CA LEU A 52 4.01 25.41 3.54
C LEU A 52 4.28 23.92 3.31
N LEU A 53 3.26 23.06 3.23
CA LEU A 53 3.48 21.65 2.95
C LEU A 53 4.07 21.46 1.55
N ARG A 54 5.04 20.56 1.44
CA ARG A 54 5.67 20.22 0.15
C ARG A 54 4.69 19.46 -0.73
N ASP A 55 4.34 20.08 -1.84
CA ASP A 55 3.66 19.44 -2.96
C ASP A 55 4.63 18.62 -3.83
N GLN A 56 4.11 17.70 -4.62
CA GLN A 56 4.84 16.98 -5.66
C GLN A 56 6.01 16.14 -5.16
N ILE A 57 5.99 15.67 -3.91
CA ILE A 57 7.06 14.82 -3.38
C ILE A 57 7.12 13.54 -4.20
N SER A 58 8.24 13.32 -4.88
CA SER A 58 8.43 12.15 -5.74
C SER A 58 9.02 10.94 -5.00
N THR A 59 8.87 9.75 -5.57
CA THR A 59 9.54 8.54 -5.05
C THR A 59 11.06 8.66 -5.04
N ASP A 60 11.65 9.48 -5.91
CA ASP A 60 13.09 9.84 -5.87
C ASP A 60 13.44 10.74 -4.68
N GLU A 61 12.53 11.62 -4.26
CA GLU A 61 12.74 12.43 -3.06
C GLU A 61 12.60 11.61 -1.78
N ILE A 62 11.66 10.64 -1.77
CA ILE A 62 11.47 9.72 -0.63
C ILE A 62 12.64 8.73 -0.55
N THR A 63 13.00 8.08 -1.66
CA THR A 63 14.12 7.12 -1.73
C THR A 63 14.87 7.33 -3.04
N PRO A 64 15.98 8.11 -3.02
CA PRO A 64 16.82 8.31 -4.20
C PRO A 64 17.30 6.99 -4.80
N ALA A 65 17.49 6.94 -6.12
CA ALA A 65 17.81 5.69 -6.82
C ALA A 65 19.03 4.93 -6.27
N TYR A 66 20.05 5.64 -5.78
CA TYR A 66 21.25 5.02 -5.18
C TYR A 66 20.99 4.36 -3.81
N ILE A 67 19.85 4.65 -3.18
CA ILE A 67 19.39 3.96 -1.97
C ILE A 67 18.69 2.65 -2.30
N CYS A 68 18.14 2.51 -3.52
CA CYS A 68 17.41 1.31 -3.93
C CYS A 68 18.31 0.06 -4.14
N PHE A 69 19.60 0.13 -3.82
CA PHE A 69 20.47 -1.04 -3.73
C PHE A 69 20.29 -1.82 -2.41
N PHE A 70 19.66 -1.21 -1.40
CA PHE A 70 19.22 -1.89 -0.19
C PHE A 70 17.83 -2.53 -0.41
N TYR A 71 17.60 -3.69 0.20
CA TYR A 71 16.36 -4.47 0.05
C TYR A 71 15.81 -4.99 1.39
N ASP A 72 16.40 -4.58 2.50
CA ASP A 72 16.04 -4.95 3.86
C ASP A 72 15.63 -3.71 4.68
N GLU A 73 15.44 -3.91 5.98
CA GLU A 73 15.00 -2.86 6.91
C GLU A 73 15.96 -1.67 7.00
N THR A 74 17.20 -1.79 6.47
CA THR A 74 18.15 -0.68 6.34
C THR A 74 17.57 0.44 5.49
N LEU A 75 16.61 0.16 4.59
CA LEU A 75 15.88 1.20 3.85
C LEU A 75 15.23 2.24 4.78
N GLY A 76 14.85 1.85 6.00
CA GLY A 76 14.31 2.76 7.02
C GLY A 76 15.30 3.83 7.51
N ASP A 77 16.59 3.71 7.20
CA ASP A 77 17.59 4.72 7.53
C ASP A 77 17.55 5.93 6.58
N PHE A 78 16.89 5.79 5.43
CA PHE A 78 17.04 6.70 4.29
C PHE A 78 15.78 7.41 3.78
N PRO A 79 14.60 7.38 4.41
CA PRO A 79 13.45 8.09 3.85
C PRO A 79 13.73 9.59 3.80
N TYR A 80 13.26 10.21 2.71
CA TYR A 80 13.32 11.64 2.42
C TYR A 80 14.72 12.23 2.21
N LEU A 81 15.77 11.43 1.97
CA LEU A 81 17.11 11.98 1.67
C LEU A 81 17.15 12.90 0.45
N GLY A 82 16.25 12.68 -0.51
CA GLY A 82 16.13 13.54 -1.68
C GLY A 82 15.17 14.72 -1.48
N LEU A 83 14.53 14.86 -0.32
CA LEU A 83 13.54 15.90 -0.05
C LEU A 83 14.15 17.27 -0.25
N ARG A 84 13.65 17.96 -1.27
CA ARG A 84 14.07 19.30 -1.61
C ARG A 84 13.25 20.31 -0.83
N THR A 85 13.89 21.21 -0.09
CA THR A 85 13.23 22.30 0.63
C THR A 85 13.89 23.63 0.34
N THR A 86 13.20 24.73 0.61
CA THR A 86 13.75 26.08 0.51
C THR A 86 14.20 26.61 1.87
N ASN A 87 15.40 27.16 1.98
CA ASN A 87 15.79 27.95 3.14
C ASN A 87 15.17 29.34 3.05
N GLN A 88 14.29 29.70 3.97
CA GLN A 88 13.53 30.95 3.86
C GLN A 88 14.39 32.21 4.04
N THR A 89 15.54 32.12 4.71
CA THR A 89 16.49 33.23 4.87
C THR A 89 17.38 33.40 3.64
N THR A 90 18.00 32.31 3.16
CA THR A 90 18.98 32.38 2.07
C THR A 90 18.37 32.23 0.68
N LYS A 91 17.10 31.79 0.61
CA LYS A 91 16.36 31.42 -0.61
C LYS A 91 17.03 30.33 -1.45
N LYS A 92 17.93 29.54 -0.83
CA LYS A 92 18.59 28.41 -1.49
C LYS A 92 17.83 27.12 -1.28
N THR A 93 17.94 26.25 -2.27
CA THR A 93 17.52 24.86 -2.18
C THR A 93 18.44 24.09 -1.22
N GLU A 94 17.86 23.33 -0.31
CA GLU A 94 18.55 22.50 0.66
C GLU A 94 17.89 21.13 0.79
N TYR A 95 18.64 20.17 1.32
CA TYR A 95 18.21 18.79 1.60
C TYR A 95 18.41 18.51 3.09
N PRO A 96 17.41 18.82 3.93
CA PRO A 96 17.58 18.88 5.39
C PRO A 96 17.63 17.49 6.04
N VAL A 97 17.14 16.45 5.36
CA VAL A 97 17.05 15.09 5.90
C VAL A 97 18.38 14.36 5.67
N LYS A 98 18.93 13.81 6.76
CA LYS A 98 20.15 12.97 6.74
C LYS A 98 19.79 11.54 7.11
N ARG A 99 20.73 10.62 6.90
CA ARG A 99 20.58 9.21 7.29
C ARG A 99 20.17 9.12 8.76
N ASN A 100 19.24 8.20 9.06
CA ASN A 100 18.65 7.94 10.37
C ASN A 100 17.83 9.07 10.99
N ALA A 101 17.74 10.25 10.36
CA ALA A 101 17.05 11.40 10.97
C ALA A 101 15.56 11.11 11.24
N VAL A 102 14.88 10.46 10.30
CA VAL A 102 13.46 10.10 10.46
C VAL A 102 13.29 8.97 11.47
N ARG A 103 14.09 7.90 11.35
CA ARG A 103 14.06 6.75 12.28
C ARG A 103 14.28 7.18 13.73
N ASN A 104 15.25 8.05 13.97
CA ASN A 104 15.60 8.53 15.30
C ASN A 104 14.61 9.57 15.83
N GLY A 105 13.81 10.17 14.94
CA GLY A 105 12.86 11.21 15.32
C GLY A 105 11.58 10.70 15.98
N GLY A 106 11.34 9.38 16.01
CA GLY A 106 10.17 8.79 16.68
C GLY A 106 8.84 9.15 16.02
N PHE A 107 8.84 9.33 14.70
CA PHE A 107 7.65 9.75 13.96
C PHE A 107 6.73 8.57 13.63
N ILE A 108 5.46 8.68 14.04
CA ILE A 108 4.42 7.71 13.71
C ILE A 108 3.65 8.11 12.44
N CYS A 109 3.62 9.40 12.12
CA CYS A 109 2.88 9.96 11.00
C CYS A 109 3.75 10.91 10.18
N SER A 110 3.56 10.92 8.85
CA SER A 110 4.20 11.85 7.93
C SER A 110 3.15 12.59 7.09
N VAL A 111 3.25 13.92 7.04
CA VAL A 111 2.28 14.83 6.43
C VAL A 111 2.91 15.57 5.25
N ALA A 112 2.23 15.61 4.11
CA ALA A 112 2.67 16.30 2.89
C ALA A 112 1.54 17.10 2.23
N GLY A 113 1.88 17.85 1.18
CA GLY A 113 0.93 18.57 0.36
C GLY A 113 0.29 17.68 -0.71
N ARG A 114 0.11 18.21 -1.91
CA ARG A 114 -0.51 17.52 -3.05
C ARG A 114 0.45 16.57 -3.75
N ARG A 115 -0.12 15.54 -4.40
CA ARG A 115 0.55 14.60 -5.31
C ARG A 115 1.79 13.95 -4.70
N ARG A 116 1.66 13.47 -3.47
CA ARG A 116 2.68 12.68 -2.79
C ARG A 116 2.87 11.34 -3.51
N GLY A 117 4.13 10.93 -3.67
CA GLY A 117 4.48 9.64 -4.25
C GLY A 117 4.52 9.63 -5.78
N LYS A 118 4.71 10.79 -6.42
CA LYS A 118 4.76 10.87 -7.89
C LYS A 118 6.02 10.20 -8.46
N GLY A 119 5.92 9.76 -9.70
CA GLY A 119 7.06 9.23 -10.47
C GLY A 119 6.94 7.73 -10.68
N SER A 120 8.09 7.06 -10.76
CA SER A 120 8.16 5.61 -10.96
C SER A 120 7.51 4.85 -9.81
N SER A 121 6.89 3.70 -10.10
CA SER A 121 6.50 2.75 -9.05
C SER A 121 7.75 2.29 -8.31
N ARG A 122 7.85 2.62 -7.01
CA ARG A 122 8.94 2.20 -6.14
C ARG A 122 8.36 1.76 -4.80
N GLU A 123 8.22 0.46 -4.61
CA GLU A 123 7.81 -0.14 -3.34
C GLU A 123 8.82 0.17 -2.22
N ALA A 124 10.11 0.38 -2.58
CA ALA A 124 11.14 0.83 -1.67
C ALA A 124 10.81 2.14 -0.94
N SER A 125 10.03 3.04 -1.55
CA SER A 125 9.65 4.33 -0.94
C SER A 125 8.77 4.16 0.30
N PRO A 126 7.56 3.57 0.22
CA PRO A 126 6.77 3.27 1.40
C PRO A 126 7.44 2.26 2.33
N TYR A 127 8.24 1.32 1.82
CA TYR A 127 8.99 0.41 2.68
C TYR A 127 10.01 1.13 3.58
N ALA A 128 10.74 2.11 3.04
CA ALA A 128 11.62 2.98 3.83
C ALA A 128 10.85 3.76 4.90
N GLU A 129 9.69 4.32 4.57
CA GLU A 129 8.86 5.03 5.55
C GLU A 129 8.38 4.10 6.68
N LEU A 130 7.91 2.89 6.32
CA LEU A 130 7.46 1.87 7.26
C LEU A 130 8.55 1.48 8.26
N HIS A 131 9.76 1.19 7.75
CA HIS A 131 10.89 0.76 8.57
C HIS A 131 11.56 1.91 9.32
N ALA A 132 11.29 3.17 8.97
CA ALA A 132 11.65 4.32 9.78
C ALA A 132 10.67 4.57 10.95
N GLY A 133 9.60 3.78 11.07
CA GLY A 133 8.64 3.87 12.17
C GLY A 133 7.31 4.53 11.78
N ILE A 134 7.18 5.08 10.58
CA ILE A 134 5.94 5.69 10.12
C ILE A 134 4.89 4.60 9.90
N LYS A 135 3.67 4.84 10.39
CA LYS A 135 2.50 3.96 10.21
C LYS A 135 1.35 4.65 9.48
N VAL A 136 1.30 5.97 9.51
CA VAL A 136 0.24 6.78 8.87
C VAL A 136 0.83 7.84 7.94
N ILE A 137 0.37 7.83 6.70
CA ILE A 137 0.69 8.82 5.68
C ILE A 137 -0.51 9.73 5.48
N VAL A 138 -0.32 11.04 5.64
CA VAL A 138 -1.35 12.04 5.37
C VAL A 138 -0.85 12.99 4.28
N ALA A 139 -1.70 13.29 3.30
CA ALA A 139 -1.36 14.24 2.23
C ALA A 139 -2.61 14.81 1.57
N GLU A 140 -2.56 16.02 1.00
CA GLU A 140 -3.74 16.59 0.32
C GLU A 140 -4.18 15.72 -0.86
N SER A 141 -3.23 15.09 -1.55
CA SER A 141 -3.49 14.02 -2.50
C SER A 141 -2.31 13.07 -2.60
N ILE A 142 -2.63 11.79 -2.83
CA ILE A 142 -1.68 10.69 -2.90
C ILE A 142 -1.77 10.07 -4.28
N GLU A 143 -0.63 9.84 -4.93
CA GLU A 143 -0.57 9.19 -6.24
C GLU A 143 -0.95 7.72 -6.11
N ARG A 144 -1.84 7.26 -7.00
CA ARG A 144 -2.53 5.97 -6.88
C ARG A 144 -1.59 4.78 -6.65
N ILE A 145 -0.52 4.66 -7.44
CA ILE A 145 0.41 3.52 -7.35
C ILE A 145 1.16 3.53 -6.01
N TYR A 146 1.53 4.71 -5.52
CA TYR A 146 2.16 4.82 -4.20
C TYR A 146 1.17 4.48 -3.08
N ASP A 147 -0.10 4.91 -3.19
CA ASP A 147 -1.17 4.52 -2.25
C ASP A 147 -1.39 3.00 -2.19
N GLU A 148 -1.43 2.34 -3.35
CA GLU A 148 -1.53 0.87 -3.46
C GLU A 148 -0.31 0.19 -2.80
N ASN A 149 0.91 0.69 -3.02
CA ASN A 149 2.11 0.16 -2.38
C ASN A 149 2.10 0.35 -0.86
N CYS A 150 1.64 1.51 -0.36
CA CYS A 150 1.45 1.73 1.07
C CYS A 150 0.53 0.66 1.67
N GLN A 151 -0.64 0.44 1.06
CA GLN A 151 -1.62 -0.55 1.53
C GLN A 151 -1.08 -1.96 1.50
N ASN A 152 -0.37 -2.34 0.43
CA ASN A 152 0.27 -3.65 0.30
C ASN A 152 1.30 -3.92 1.39
N LEU A 153 2.02 -2.89 1.83
CA LEU A 153 3.00 -2.96 2.92
C LEU A 153 2.40 -2.73 4.32
N GLY A 154 1.10 -2.41 4.40
CA GLY A 154 0.41 -2.17 5.67
C GLY A 154 0.48 -0.74 6.20
N LEU A 155 1.03 0.22 5.46
CA LEU A 155 0.92 1.64 5.79
C LEU A 155 -0.53 2.11 5.58
N LEU A 156 -1.00 2.93 6.52
CA LEU A 156 -2.31 3.56 6.42
C LEU A 156 -2.17 4.92 5.74
N THR A 157 -3.09 5.23 4.84
CA THR A 157 -3.08 6.48 4.08
C THR A 157 -4.38 7.24 4.29
N SER A 158 -4.29 8.57 4.41
CA SER A 158 -5.45 9.45 4.53
C SER A 158 -5.22 10.73 3.72
N THR A 159 -6.28 11.19 3.04
CA THR A 159 -6.34 12.55 2.50
C THR A 159 -7.11 13.51 3.41
N ASP A 160 -7.68 13.01 4.51
CA ASP A 160 -8.34 13.80 5.52
C ASP A 160 -7.35 14.24 6.61
N PHE A 161 -7.14 15.55 6.70
CA PHE A 161 -6.21 16.16 7.66
C PHE A 161 -6.79 16.17 9.08
N GLY A 162 -8.10 15.96 9.26
CA GLY A 162 -8.70 15.82 10.59
C GLY A 162 -8.12 14.65 11.38
N VAL A 163 -7.57 13.63 10.69
CA VAL A 163 -6.83 12.53 11.32
C VAL A 163 -5.61 13.02 12.11
N ILE A 164 -4.96 14.11 11.68
CA ILE A 164 -3.79 14.68 12.35
C ILE A 164 -4.16 15.15 13.76
N ASP A 165 -5.24 15.92 13.89
CA ASP A 165 -5.69 16.47 15.17
C ASP A 165 -6.03 15.33 16.16
N ARG A 166 -6.65 14.25 15.65
CA ARG A 166 -7.01 13.06 16.44
C ARG A 166 -5.79 12.27 16.90
N ILE A 167 -4.76 12.14 16.04
CA ILE A 167 -3.48 11.54 16.43
C ILE A 167 -2.81 12.38 17.53
N MET A 168 -2.77 13.70 17.37
CA MET A 168 -2.20 14.61 18.37
C MET A 168 -2.95 14.54 19.72
N ALA A 169 -4.27 14.36 19.69
CA ALA A 169 -5.09 14.17 20.88
C ALA A 169 -4.95 12.77 21.50
N GLY A 170 -4.23 11.83 20.86
CA GLY A 170 -4.07 10.46 21.34
C GLY A 170 -5.34 9.62 21.26
N GLU A 171 -6.28 10.01 20.40
CA GLU A 171 -7.56 9.32 20.23
C GLU A 171 -7.39 7.93 19.60
N GLU A 172 -8.35 7.06 19.90
CA GLU A 172 -8.55 5.85 19.13
C GLU A 172 -9.30 6.18 17.82
N ILE A 173 -8.67 5.87 16.69
CA ILE A 173 -9.17 6.15 15.35
C ILE A 173 -9.76 4.87 14.77
N SER A 174 -11.00 4.94 14.30
CA SER A 174 -11.64 3.79 13.63
C SER A 174 -10.84 3.39 12.38
N LEU A 175 -10.61 2.10 12.21
CA LEU A 175 -9.96 1.56 11.00
C LEU A 175 -10.74 1.91 9.73
N THR A 176 -12.06 2.10 9.85
CA THR A 176 -12.94 2.51 8.74
C THR A 176 -12.55 3.84 8.12
N GLU A 177 -11.87 4.71 8.87
CA GLU A 177 -11.33 5.97 8.34
C GLU A 177 -10.37 5.74 7.18
N PHE A 178 -9.61 4.64 7.23
CA PHE A 178 -8.59 4.30 6.22
C PHE A 178 -9.11 3.37 5.12
N THR A 179 -10.29 2.76 5.30
CA THR A 179 -10.89 1.86 4.30
C THR A 179 -12.08 2.49 3.57
N ARG A 180 -12.47 3.72 3.93
CA ARG A 180 -13.63 4.40 3.34
C ARG A 180 -13.45 4.57 1.83
N GLY A 181 -14.43 4.11 1.05
CA GLY A 181 -14.41 4.23 -0.41
C GLY A 181 -13.44 3.26 -1.11
N LYS A 182 -12.80 2.34 -0.37
CA LYS A 182 -12.00 1.25 -0.95
C LYS A 182 -12.91 0.09 -1.38
N ASP A 183 -12.50 -0.64 -2.41
CA ASP A 183 -13.16 -1.90 -2.78
C ASP A 183 -12.93 -2.98 -1.71
N GLU A 184 -13.70 -4.07 -1.81
CA GLU A 184 -13.71 -5.13 -0.81
C GLU A 184 -12.37 -5.85 -0.65
N ILE A 185 -11.57 -5.99 -1.72
CA ILE A 185 -10.27 -6.65 -1.65
C ILE A 185 -9.28 -5.70 -0.96
N THR A 186 -9.22 -4.44 -1.40
CA THR A 186 -8.35 -3.43 -0.80
C THR A 186 -8.66 -3.21 0.67
N ARG A 187 -9.94 -3.17 1.05
CA ARG A 187 -10.38 -3.11 2.46
C ARG A 187 -9.80 -4.28 3.25
N GLN A 188 -9.92 -5.51 2.75
CA GLN A 188 -9.40 -6.69 3.43
C GLN A 188 -7.86 -6.68 3.52
N ILE A 189 -7.16 -6.22 2.48
CA ILE A 189 -5.69 -6.02 2.52
C ILE A 189 -5.31 -5.10 3.69
N ILE A 190 -5.97 -3.95 3.80
CA ILE A 190 -5.74 -2.99 4.89
C ILE A 190 -6.09 -3.61 6.25
N GLU A 191 -7.19 -4.34 6.35
CA GLU A 191 -7.66 -4.97 7.59
C GLU A 191 -6.76 -6.10 8.07
N TYR A 192 -6.11 -6.85 7.18
CA TYR A 192 -5.11 -7.85 7.54
C TYR A 192 -3.71 -7.25 7.70
N GLY A 193 -3.56 -5.98 7.34
CA GLY A 193 -2.36 -5.20 7.58
C GLY A 193 -1.27 -5.33 6.54
N GLY A 194 -1.63 -5.73 5.32
CA GLY A 194 -0.72 -5.90 4.21
C GLY A 194 -1.21 -6.97 3.25
N LEU A 195 -0.71 -6.93 2.01
CA LEU A 195 -1.04 -7.88 0.96
C LEU A 195 -0.50 -9.27 1.30
N PHE A 196 0.66 -9.35 1.96
CA PHE A 196 1.25 -10.62 2.38
C PHE A 196 0.37 -11.31 3.44
N GLU A 197 0.01 -10.61 4.51
CA GLU A 197 -0.84 -11.09 5.58
C GLU A 197 -2.23 -11.49 5.08
N PHE A 198 -2.82 -10.67 4.20
CA PHE A 198 -4.07 -10.99 3.51
C PHE A 198 -3.96 -12.29 2.71
N ASN A 199 -2.87 -12.47 1.95
CA ASN A 199 -2.67 -13.69 1.17
C ASN A 199 -2.51 -14.91 2.07
N VAL A 200 -1.76 -14.82 3.19
CA VAL A 200 -1.66 -15.93 4.15
C VAL A 200 -3.03 -16.24 4.77
N ALA A 201 -3.81 -15.23 5.15
CA ALA A 201 -5.16 -15.42 5.65
C ALA A 201 -6.07 -16.11 4.63
N ARG A 202 -5.93 -15.77 3.34
CA ARG A 202 -6.62 -16.44 2.24
C ARG A 202 -6.16 -17.89 2.09
N LEU A 203 -4.85 -18.16 2.20
CA LEU A 203 -4.28 -19.51 2.19
C LEU A 203 -4.84 -20.39 3.33
N GLN A 204 -5.15 -19.77 4.47
CA GLN A 204 -5.74 -20.41 5.65
C GLN A 204 -7.27 -20.52 5.63
N GLY A 205 -7.95 -20.00 4.59
CA GLY A 205 -9.41 -20.01 4.49
C GLY A 205 -10.11 -18.97 5.38
N ASN A 206 -9.37 -18.03 5.99
CA ASN A 206 -9.93 -16.96 6.82
C ASN A 206 -10.56 -15.83 5.99
N VAL A 207 -10.25 -15.78 4.71
CA VAL A 207 -10.65 -14.72 3.77
C VAL A 207 -11.07 -15.32 2.44
N THR A 208 -12.18 -14.84 1.90
CA THR A 208 -12.69 -15.20 0.57
C THR A 208 -12.65 -13.99 -0.36
N ILE A 209 -12.18 -14.20 -1.58
CA ILE A 209 -12.23 -13.18 -2.63
C ILE A 209 -13.58 -13.30 -3.35
N PRO A 210 -14.28 -12.18 -3.64
CA PRO A 210 -15.50 -12.23 -4.43
C PRO A 210 -15.25 -12.87 -5.80
N VAL A 211 -16.05 -13.87 -6.15
CA VAL A 211 -15.99 -14.49 -7.48
C VAL A 211 -16.50 -13.48 -8.51
N ALA A 212 -15.70 -13.21 -9.55
CA ALA A 212 -16.10 -12.32 -10.62
C ALA A 212 -17.42 -12.78 -11.25
N ALA A 213 -18.31 -11.84 -11.59
CA ALA A 213 -19.64 -12.17 -12.13
C ALA A 213 -19.56 -13.09 -13.36
N CYS A 214 -18.54 -12.95 -14.21
CA CYS A 214 -18.32 -13.81 -15.38
C CYS A 214 -17.89 -15.25 -15.05
N ALA A 215 -17.45 -15.51 -13.82
CA ALA A 215 -17.05 -16.82 -13.31
C ALA A 215 -18.13 -17.47 -12.42
N GLN A 216 -19.25 -16.77 -12.16
CA GLN A 216 -20.39 -17.34 -11.44
C GLN A 216 -21.19 -18.25 -12.39
N GLU A 217 -21.41 -19.51 -12.02
CA GLU A 217 -22.12 -20.52 -12.85
C GLU A 217 -23.54 -20.09 -13.28
N GLN A 218 -24.13 -19.13 -12.57
CA GLN A 218 -25.50 -18.64 -12.77
C GLN A 218 -25.56 -17.32 -13.55
N ALA A 219 -24.42 -16.72 -13.91
CA ALA A 219 -24.42 -15.51 -14.70
C ALA A 219 -24.70 -15.84 -16.18
N ALA A 220 -25.96 -15.72 -16.59
CA ALA A 220 -26.31 -15.77 -18.01
C ALA A 220 -25.52 -14.67 -18.74
N PRO A 221 -24.68 -15.00 -19.74
CA PRO A 221 -23.86 -14.01 -20.42
C PRO A 221 -24.75 -13.13 -21.30
N ASN A 222 -25.15 -11.97 -20.78
CA ASN A 222 -25.95 -10.99 -21.51
C ASN A 222 -25.17 -10.33 -22.69
N ARG A 223 -23.85 -10.56 -22.79
CA ARG A 223 -23.02 -10.14 -23.92
C ARG A 223 -21.73 -10.96 -24.04
N PRO A 224 -21.08 -10.98 -25.22
CA PRO A 224 -19.72 -11.51 -25.37
C PRO A 224 -18.70 -10.76 -24.50
N MET A 225 -17.66 -11.49 -24.07
CA MET A 225 -16.53 -10.93 -23.32
C MET A 225 -15.57 -10.16 -24.22
N THR A 226 -15.03 -9.04 -23.72
CA THR A 226 -13.92 -8.28 -24.31
C THR A 226 -12.63 -9.09 -24.29
N VAL A 227 -11.60 -8.63 -25.02
CA VAL A 227 -10.27 -9.26 -25.00
C VAL A 227 -9.67 -9.26 -23.59
N ALA A 228 -9.78 -8.16 -22.85
CA ALA A 228 -9.29 -8.08 -21.47
C ALA A 228 -10.03 -9.05 -20.56
N GLU A 229 -11.36 -9.10 -20.63
CA GLU A 229 -12.17 -10.04 -19.84
C GLU A 229 -11.79 -11.50 -20.14
N LYS A 230 -11.53 -11.85 -21.41
CA LYS A 230 -11.08 -13.20 -21.81
C LYS A 230 -9.72 -13.55 -21.21
N ILE A 231 -8.77 -12.60 -21.23
CA ILE A 231 -7.43 -12.78 -20.64
C ILE A 231 -7.56 -13.01 -19.14
N PHE A 232 -8.35 -12.21 -18.43
CA PHE A 232 -8.54 -12.41 -16.99
C PHE A 232 -9.22 -13.74 -16.67
N ALA A 233 -10.28 -14.12 -17.39
CA ALA A 233 -10.96 -15.39 -17.14
C ALA A 233 -10.09 -16.61 -17.45
N SER A 234 -9.20 -16.54 -18.46
CA SER A 234 -8.30 -17.66 -18.77
C SER A 234 -7.16 -17.83 -17.76
N HIS A 235 -6.86 -16.80 -16.96
CA HIS A 235 -5.77 -16.80 -15.97
C HIS A 235 -6.28 -16.70 -14.53
N LEU A 236 -7.60 -16.70 -14.33
CA LEU A 236 -8.20 -16.71 -13.00
C LEU A 236 -7.92 -18.07 -12.36
N VAL A 237 -7.08 -18.09 -11.32
CA VAL A 237 -6.83 -19.30 -10.54
C VAL A 237 -8.04 -19.53 -9.64
N THR A 238 -8.86 -20.52 -9.98
CA THR A 238 -10.08 -20.92 -9.25
C THR A 238 -9.82 -21.96 -8.17
N GLU A 239 -8.56 -22.34 -7.91
CA GLU A 239 -8.26 -23.38 -6.92
C GLU A 239 -8.60 -22.92 -5.50
N ASP A 240 -9.57 -23.63 -4.90
CA ASP A 240 -9.64 -23.86 -3.47
C ASP A 240 -8.32 -24.49 -3.01
N LEU A 241 -7.74 -23.96 -1.93
CA LEU A 241 -6.55 -24.53 -1.33
C LEU A 241 -6.82 -25.95 -0.84
N PRO A 242 -5.81 -26.85 -0.91
CA PRO A 242 -6.05 -28.27 -0.84
C PRO A 242 -6.44 -28.68 0.58
N ALA A 243 -7.69 -29.08 0.78
CA ALA A 243 -7.98 -30.14 1.73
C ALA A 243 -7.29 -31.41 1.18
N THR A 244 -6.16 -31.77 1.77
CA THR A 244 -5.52 -33.10 1.67
C THR A 244 -5.54 -33.73 0.27
N ARG A 245 -4.63 -33.31 -0.62
CA ARG A 245 -4.26 -34.17 -1.77
C ARG A 245 -3.30 -35.24 -1.27
N ASP A 246 -3.83 -36.45 -1.04
CA ASP A 246 -3.03 -37.65 -0.91
C ASP A 246 -2.10 -37.79 -2.14
N LEU A 247 -0.83 -38.06 -1.88
CA LEU A 247 0.27 -38.12 -2.87
C LEU A 247 0.19 -39.31 -3.85
N ALA A 248 -0.97 -39.96 -4.00
CA ALA A 248 -1.11 -41.20 -4.77
C ALA A 248 -1.75 -41.04 -6.16
N ASP A 249 -2.33 -39.88 -6.52
CA ASP A 249 -3.04 -39.74 -7.81
C ASP A 249 -2.27 -38.85 -8.78
N ARG A 250 -1.18 -39.39 -9.36
CA ARG A 250 -0.42 -38.74 -10.45
C ARG A 250 -0.91 -39.10 -11.86
N ASP A 251 -1.93 -39.94 -12.01
CA ASP A 251 -2.36 -40.47 -13.31
C ASP A 251 -3.88 -40.34 -13.55
N ARG A 252 -4.42 -39.11 -13.52
CA ARG A 252 -5.74 -38.82 -14.11
C ARG A 252 -5.72 -37.71 -15.15
N PRO A 253 -6.53 -37.83 -16.23
CA PRO A 253 -6.32 -37.08 -17.45
C PRO A 253 -6.81 -35.64 -17.36
N GLN A 254 -6.09 -34.75 -18.07
CA GLN A 254 -6.41 -33.34 -18.27
C GLN A 254 -7.85 -33.17 -18.81
N ILE A 255 -8.62 -32.28 -18.17
CA ILE A 255 -9.95 -31.89 -18.63
C ILE A 255 -9.81 -31.14 -19.96
N ARG A 256 -10.22 -31.80 -21.06
CA ARG A 256 -10.48 -31.16 -22.35
C ARG A 256 -11.70 -30.26 -22.22
N VAL A 257 -11.52 -28.95 -22.34
CA VAL A 257 -12.62 -28.03 -22.66
C VAL A 257 -13.09 -28.35 -24.08
N ALA A 258 -14.33 -28.82 -24.20
CA ALA A 258 -14.96 -29.14 -25.47
C ALA A 258 -15.07 -27.88 -26.36
N ARG A 259 -14.29 -27.83 -27.45
CA ARG A 259 -14.50 -26.87 -28.54
C ARG A 259 -15.77 -27.27 -29.31
N ARG A 260 -16.88 -26.54 -29.14
CA ARG A 260 -17.97 -26.55 -30.12
C ARG A 260 -17.61 -25.57 -31.25
N GLY A 261 -17.15 -26.14 -32.35
CA GLY A 261 -16.91 -25.46 -33.62
C GLY A 261 -16.97 -26.49 -34.75
N GLN A 262 -18.16 -27.05 -34.99
CA GLN A 262 -18.42 -27.89 -36.15
C GLN A 262 -18.57 -26.98 -37.38
N TRP A 263 -17.53 -26.94 -38.21
CA TRP A 263 -17.65 -26.52 -39.60
C TRP A 263 -18.22 -27.72 -40.38
N LEU A 264 -19.48 -27.60 -40.83
CA LEU A 264 -20.05 -28.53 -41.81
C LEU A 264 -19.56 -28.12 -43.20
N ILE A 265 -18.67 -28.92 -43.77
CA ILE A 265 -18.41 -28.93 -45.21
C ILE A 265 -19.45 -29.89 -45.81
N GLY A 266 -20.48 -29.34 -46.45
CA GLY A 266 -21.44 -30.10 -47.24
C GLY A 266 -20.87 -30.39 -48.61
N ASN A 267 -20.74 -31.67 -48.96
CA ASN A 267 -20.41 -32.14 -50.31
C ASN A 267 -21.55 -33.04 -50.79
N HIS A 268 -22.37 -32.55 -51.71
CA HIS A 268 -23.32 -33.29 -52.57
C HIS A 268 -23.47 -32.43 -53.84
N GLY A 269 -23.37 -32.90 -55.08
CA GLY A 269 -23.00 -34.17 -55.69
C GLY A 269 -22.86 -33.91 -57.19
#